data_AF-A0A1Q3M4H0-F1
#
_entry.id   AF-A0A1Q3M4H0-F1
#
_cell.length_a   1.000
_cell.length_b   1.000
_cell.length_c   1.000
_cell.angle_alpha   90.00
_cell.angle_beta   90.00
_cell.angle_gamma   90.00
#
_symmetry.space_group_name_H-M   'P 1'
#
loop_
_entity.id
_entity.type
_entity.pdbx_description
1 polymer ?
#
loop_
_entity_poly.entity_id
_entity_poly.type
_entity_poly.pdbx_seq_one_letter_code
_entity_poly.pdbx_strand_id
1 'polypeptide(L)'
;MSMNISETIKNIFEKNTCYALPEQAVNQAESLKSLSRDLYTDSKRFIYELLQNADDSSFPDTDVDIHINFFGDIMLLAHTGQPFTARDIEGLCSVSHGTKKNSIEKTGYKGIGFKAVFGQSNKVIVYSQNNYFRFDETYNYPWRT
;
A
#
# COMPACT_ATOMS: atom_id res chain seq x y z
N MET A 1 4.93 -23.77 -0.68
CA MET A 1 4.06 -23.21 -1.75
C MET A 1 4.00 -21.72 -1.56
N SER A 2 4.36 -20.92 -2.56
CA SER A 2 4.18 -19.47 -2.50
C SER A 2 2.68 -19.16 -2.45
N MET A 3 2.24 -18.41 -1.44
CA MET A 3 0.84 -17.97 -1.35
C MET A 3 0.47 -17.15 -2.60
N ASN A 4 -0.75 -17.40 -3.09
CA ASN A 4 -1.35 -16.59 -4.15
C ASN A 4 -1.71 -15.21 -3.57
N ILE A 5 -1.52 -14.14 -4.35
CA ILE A 5 -1.80 -12.75 -3.93
C ILE A 5 -3.23 -12.59 -3.40
N SER A 6 -4.23 -13.23 -4.02
CA SER A 6 -5.62 -13.20 -3.57
C SER A 6 -5.78 -13.79 -2.15
N GLU A 7 -5.07 -14.88 -1.86
CA GLU A 7 -5.09 -15.52 -0.54
C GLU A 7 -4.38 -14.65 0.50
N THR A 8 -3.25 -14.04 0.14
CA THR A 8 -2.54 -13.05 0.98
C THR A 8 -3.43 -11.87 1.33
N ILE A 9 -4.13 -11.28 0.34
CA ILE A 9 -5.06 -10.17 0.55
C ILE A 9 -6.18 -10.57 1.53
N LYS A 10 -6.78 -11.75 1.33
CA LYS A 10 -7.83 -12.27 2.21
C LYS A 10 -7.35 -12.45 3.65
N ASN A 11 -6.18 -13.08 3.83
CA ASN A 11 -5.59 -13.31 5.15
C ASN A 11 -5.26 -12.00 5.86
N ILE A 12 -4.71 -11.01 5.15
CA ILE A 12 -4.45 -9.67 5.69
C ILE A 12 -5.75 -8.99 6.12
N PHE A 13 -6.78 -9.06 5.28
CA PHE A 13 -8.09 -8.48 5.59
C PHE A 13 -8.67 -9.09 6.87
N GLU A 14 -8.70 -10.42 6.99
CA GLU A 14 -9.24 -11.10 8.18
C GLU A 14 -8.47 -10.73 9.45
N LYS A 15 -7.13 -10.73 9.39
CA LYS A 15 -6.28 -10.34 10.53
C LYS A 15 -6.48 -8.89 10.97
N ASN A 16 -6.56 -7.97 10.01
CA ASN A 16 -6.66 -6.54 10.31
C ASN A 16 -8.07 -6.08 10.72
N THR A 17 -9.10 -6.89 10.47
CA THR A 17 -10.50 -6.54 10.74
C THR A 17 -11.15 -7.34 11.86
N CYS A 18 -10.47 -8.39 12.34
CA CYS A 18 -10.89 -9.16 13.50
C CYS A 18 -10.31 -8.58 14.81
N TYR A 19 -11.14 -7.80 15.52
CA TYR A 19 -10.77 -7.14 16.79
C TYR A 19 -10.57 -8.11 17.97
N ALA A 20 -10.91 -9.39 17.80
CA ALA A 20 -10.62 -10.42 18.80
C ALA A 20 -9.13 -10.83 18.82
N LEU A 21 -8.35 -10.45 17.81
CA LEU A 21 -6.92 -10.79 17.71
C LEU A 21 -6.04 -9.73 18.38
N PRO A 22 -5.15 -10.09 19.33
CA PRO A 22 -4.24 -9.14 19.98
C PRO A 22 -3.33 -8.37 19.00
N GLU A 23 -2.98 -8.99 17.87
CA GLU A 23 -2.22 -8.37 16.78
C GLU A 23 -2.88 -7.08 16.27
N GLN A 24 -4.21 -7.03 16.28
CA GLN A 24 -4.99 -5.87 15.86
C GLN A 24 -4.76 -4.66 16.78
N ALA A 25 -4.77 -4.87 18.10
CA ALA A 25 -4.52 -3.82 19.08
C ALA A 25 -3.08 -3.28 18.99
N VAL A 26 -2.11 -4.18 18.76
CA VAL A 26 -0.70 -3.79 18.51
C VAL A 26 -0.59 -2.94 17.25
N ASN A 27 -1.23 -3.36 16.16
CA ASN A 27 -1.24 -2.61 14.90
C ASN A 27 -1.88 -1.22 15.09
N GLN A 28 -2.99 -1.08 15.82
CA GLN A 28 -3.57 0.23 16.10
C GLN A 28 -2.63 1.14 16.92
N ALA A 29 -2.01 0.60 17.97
CA ALA A 29 -1.09 1.37 18.80
C ALA A 29 0.12 1.88 17.99
N GLU A 30 0.66 1.04 17.11
CA GLU A 30 1.75 1.44 16.23
C GLU A 30 1.30 2.42 15.13
N SER A 31 0.05 2.34 14.63
CA SER A 31 -0.52 3.32 13.69
C SER A 31 -0.52 4.71 14.30
N LEU A 32 -1.01 4.83 15.54
CA LEU A 32 -1.04 6.09 16.29
C LEU A 32 0.38 6.65 16.50
N LYS A 33 1.34 5.76 16.75
CA LYS A 33 2.75 6.12 16.94
C LYS A 33 3.44 6.55 15.63
N SER A 34 3.09 5.95 14.48
CA SER A 34 3.59 6.40 13.17
C SER A 34 2.97 7.74 12.79
N LEU A 35 1.65 7.86 12.94
CA LEU A 35 0.92 9.08 12.63
C LEU A 35 1.47 10.28 13.40
N SER A 36 1.79 10.13 14.69
CA SER A 36 2.37 11.22 15.48
C SER A 36 3.75 11.72 15.00
N ARG A 37 4.47 10.94 14.17
CA ARG A 37 5.75 11.34 13.57
C ARG A 37 5.63 11.90 12.16
N ASP A 38 4.65 11.42 11.39
CA ASP A 38 4.58 11.64 9.94
C ASP A 38 3.64 12.80 9.52
N LEU A 39 2.98 13.46 10.49
CA LEU A 39 1.97 14.52 10.32
C LEU A 39 2.44 15.82 9.61
N TYR A 40 3.67 15.89 9.12
CA TYR A 40 4.23 17.07 8.43
C TYR A 40 4.84 16.73 7.07
N THR A 41 4.24 15.80 6.34
CA THR A 41 4.65 15.49 4.97
C THR A 41 3.89 16.36 3.96
N ASP A 42 4.63 16.97 3.03
CA ASP A 42 4.11 17.79 1.94
C ASP A 42 3.00 17.03 1.19
N SER A 43 1.80 17.63 1.10
CA SER A 43 0.61 17.03 0.49
C SER A 43 0.82 16.62 -0.97
N LYS A 44 1.81 17.20 -1.67
CA LYS A 44 2.15 16.85 -3.06
C LYS A 44 3.14 15.69 -3.17
N ARG A 45 3.75 15.28 -2.06
CA ARG A 45 4.79 14.25 -2.05
C ARG A 45 4.29 12.89 -2.55
N PHE A 46 3.01 12.58 -2.37
CA PHE A 46 2.43 11.29 -2.79
C PHE A 46 2.63 10.99 -4.29
N ILE A 47 2.64 12.01 -5.16
CA ILE A 47 2.88 11.81 -6.60
C ILE A 47 4.29 11.29 -6.83
N TYR A 48 5.29 11.92 -6.20
CA TYR A 48 6.68 11.49 -6.32
C TYR A 48 6.90 10.09 -5.78
N GLU A 49 6.25 9.73 -4.67
CA GLU A 49 6.33 8.38 -4.11
C GLU A 49 5.69 7.33 -5.03
N LEU A 50 4.58 7.65 -5.71
CA LEU A 50 3.98 6.75 -6.71
C LEU A 50 4.86 6.60 -7.96
N LEU A 51 5.47 7.69 -8.43
CA LEU A 51 6.41 7.65 -9.56
C LEU A 51 7.65 6.80 -9.22
N GLN A 52 8.20 6.97 -8.02
CA GLN A 52 9.32 6.16 -7.55
C GLN A 52 8.95 4.68 -7.44
N ASN A 53 7.74 4.35 -6.94
CA ASN A 53 7.29 2.96 -6.90
C ASN A 53 7.16 2.34 -8.29
N ALA A 54 6.73 3.12 -9.29
CA ALA A 54 6.67 2.66 -10.67
C ALA A 54 8.09 2.41 -11.23
N ASP A 55 9.03 3.32 -11.01
CA ASP A 55 10.43 3.18 -11.44
C ASP A 55 11.14 1.97 -10.79
N ASP A 56 10.96 1.79 -9.47
CA ASP A 56 11.49 0.65 -8.67
C ASP A 56 10.90 -0.71 -9.11
N SER A 57 9.84 -0.69 -9.91
CA SER A 57 9.19 -1.86 -10.49
C SER A 57 9.67 -2.21 -11.90
N SER A 58 10.70 -1.54 -12.44
CA SER A 58 11.28 -1.88 -13.75
C SER A 58 11.66 -3.37 -13.90
N PHE A 59 11.46 -3.91 -15.10
CA PHE A 59 12.09 -5.17 -15.51
C PHE A 59 13.59 -4.87 -15.77
N PRO A 60 14.49 -5.85 -15.58
CA PRO A 60 15.89 -5.68 -15.97
C PRO A 60 16.01 -5.17 -17.41
N ASP A 61 16.82 -4.13 -17.60
CA ASP A 61 17.10 -3.51 -18.90
C ASP A 61 15.86 -3.00 -19.66
N THR A 62 14.77 -2.68 -18.96
CA THR A 62 13.52 -2.17 -19.56
C THR A 62 13.04 -0.92 -18.85
N ASP A 63 12.68 0.10 -19.62
CA ASP A 63 12.08 1.33 -19.10
C ASP A 63 10.63 1.10 -18.65
N VAL A 64 10.17 1.87 -17.68
CA VAL A 64 8.78 1.86 -17.21
C VAL A 64 8.02 3.03 -17.81
N ASP A 65 6.98 2.71 -18.58
CA ASP A 65 6.02 3.71 -19.04
C ASP A 65 5.03 3.98 -17.91
N ILE A 66 4.80 5.27 -17.62
CA ILE A 66 3.84 5.72 -16.61
C ILE A 66 2.75 6.51 -17.30
N HIS A 67 1.50 6.14 -17.04
CA HIS A 67 0.32 6.85 -17.51
C HIS A 67 -0.42 7.45 -16.31
N ILE A 68 -0.66 8.77 -16.36
CA ILE A 68 -1.46 9.49 -15.38
C ILE A 68 -2.64 10.12 -16.09
N ASN A 69 -3.85 9.87 -15.57
CA ASN A 69 -5.07 10.47 -16.10
C ASN A 69 -6.03 10.85 -14.97
N PHE A 70 -6.92 11.81 -15.25
CA PHE A 70 -7.90 12.29 -14.30
C PHE A 70 -9.32 12.11 -14.86
N PHE A 71 -10.19 11.52 -14.05
CA PHE A 71 -11.60 11.31 -14.35
C PHE A 71 -12.45 11.99 -13.27
N GLY A 72 -12.64 13.30 -13.40
CA GLY A 72 -13.22 14.11 -12.33
C GLY A 72 -12.34 14.05 -11.08
N ASP A 73 -12.90 13.59 -9.96
CA ASP A 73 -12.21 13.47 -8.67
C ASP A 73 -11.35 12.19 -8.54
N ILE A 74 -11.23 11.39 -9.61
CA ILE A 74 -10.42 10.18 -9.63
C ILE A 74 -9.11 10.45 -10.36
N MET A 75 -7.99 10.21 -9.69
CA MET A 75 -6.67 10.12 -10.31
C MET A 75 -6.33 8.65 -10.59
N LEU A 76 -6.06 8.33 -11.85
CA LEU A 76 -5.50 7.05 -12.28
C LEU A 76 -4.00 7.22 -12.50
N LEU A 77 -3.20 6.35 -11.87
CA LEU A 77 -1.80 6.14 -12.21
C LEU A 77 -1.61 4.67 -12.55
N ALA A 78 -1.09 4.40 -13.74
CA ALA A 78 -0.77 3.06 -14.23
C ALA A 78 0.67 3.02 -14.73
N HIS A 79 1.34 1.88 -14.61
CA HIS A 79 2.69 1.69 -15.12
C HIS A 79 2.90 0.30 -15.73
N THR A 80 3.90 0.14 -16.59
CA THR A 80 4.22 -1.12 -17.29
C THR A 80 5.22 -2.02 -16.55
N GLY A 81 5.71 -1.57 -15.39
CA GLY A 81 6.61 -2.37 -14.55
C GLY A 81 6.00 -3.64 -13.96
N GLN A 82 6.77 -4.30 -13.11
CA GLN A 82 6.45 -5.58 -12.49
C GLN A 82 5.13 -5.50 -11.71
N PRO A 83 4.30 -6.55 -11.79
CA PRO A 83 3.15 -6.66 -10.92
C PRO A 83 3.58 -6.84 -9.46
N PHE A 84 2.73 -6.38 -8.54
CA PHE A 84 2.92 -6.62 -7.12
C PHE A 84 3.03 -8.11 -6.80
N THR A 85 3.94 -8.43 -5.89
CA THR A 85 4.08 -9.74 -5.26
C THR A 85 3.32 -9.79 -3.93
N ALA A 86 3.11 -10.98 -3.37
CA ALA A 86 2.52 -11.14 -2.03
C ALA A 86 3.29 -10.33 -0.95
N ARG A 87 4.62 -10.25 -1.06
CA ARG A 87 5.46 -9.47 -0.15
C ARG A 87 5.22 -7.97 -0.26
N ASP A 88 4.96 -7.48 -1.47
CA ASP A 88 4.63 -6.07 -1.67
C ASP A 88 3.27 -5.74 -1.05
N ILE A 89 2.28 -6.62 -1.19
CA ILE A 89 0.96 -6.46 -0.55
C ILE A 89 1.07 -6.46 0.98
N GLU A 90 1.85 -7.38 1.55
CA GLU A 90 2.15 -7.40 2.99
C GLU A 90 2.80 -6.09 3.45
N GLY A 91 3.76 -5.57 2.66
CA GLY A 91 4.42 -4.29 2.91
C GLY A 91 3.44 -3.11 2.91
N LEU A 92 2.59 -3.02 1.87
CA LEU A 92 1.58 -1.97 1.71
C LEU A 92 0.57 -1.94 2.86
N CYS A 93 0.15 -3.12 3.34
CA CYS A 93 -0.85 -3.26 4.39
C CYS A 93 -0.29 -3.25 5.81
N SER A 94 1.05 -3.27 5.98
CA SER A 94 1.68 -3.25 7.29
C SER A 94 1.68 -1.84 7.89
N VAL A 95 1.31 -1.72 9.16
CA VAL A 95 1.28 -0.42 9.84
C VAL A 95 2.69 0.11 10.13
N SER A 96 3.63 -0.78 10.47
CA SER A 96 4.92 -0.37 11.02
C SER A 96 5.92 -1.53 11.10
N HIS A 97 6.14 -2.27 10.00
CA HIS A 97 7.32 -3.12 9.91
C HIS A 97 8.48 -2.33 9.29
N GLY A 98 9.02 -1.37 10.05
CA GLY A 98 10.31 -0.73 9.80
C GLY A 98 11.52 -1.68 9.92
N THR A 99 11.32 -2.99 9.77
CA THR A 99 12.31 -4.04 10.07
C THR A 99 12.33 -5.07 8.95
N LYS A 100 12.97 -4.69 7.84
CA LYS A 100 13.94 -5.51 7.10
C LYS A 100 14.77 -4.59 6.20
N LYS A 101 15.68 -3.86 6.85
CA LYS A 101 16.75 -3.01 6.26
C LYS A 101 17.74 -3.74 5.33
N ASN A 102 17.43 -4.94 4.83
CA ASN A 102 18.44 -5.83 4.22
C ASN A 102 18.36 -5.94 2.69
N SER A 103 17.53 -5.15 2.00
CA SER A 103 17.65 -4.97 0.55
C SER A 103 18.10 -3.54 0.28
N ILE A 104 19.41 -3.33 0.33
CA ILE A 104 20.08 -2.03 0.12
C ILE A 104 19.86 -1.49 -1.32
N GLU A 105 19.34 -2.31 -2.24
CA GLU A 105 19.26 -1.98 -3.66
C GLU A 105 17.93 -1.34 -4.12
N LYS A 106 16.88 -1.30 -3.28
CA LYS A 106 15.60 -0.65 -3.62
C LYS A 106 15.28 0.49 -2.65
N THR A 107 15.29 1.72 -3.15
CA THR A 107 15.12 2.95 -2.37
C THR A 107 13.71 3.11 -1.78
N GLY A 108 12.69 2.41 -2.30
CA GLY A 108 11.29 2.49 -1.86
C GLY A 108 10.83 1.61 -0.68
N TYR A 109 11.65 0.72 -0.10
CA TYR A 109 11.20 -0.30 0.88
C TYR A 109 10.92 0.22 2.30
N LYS A 110 10.46 1.47 2.46
CA LYS A 110 9.98 1.97 3.76
C LYS A 110 8.48 1.77 3.97
N GLY A 111 7.69 1.44 2.94
CA GLY A 111 6.23 1.27 3.07
C GLY A 111 5.48 2.55 3.53
N ILE A 112 6.19 3.66 3.69
CA ILE A 112 5.65 4.99 4.06
C ILE A 112 5.26 5.76 2.79
N GLY A 113 5.99 5.57 1.68
CA GLY A 113 5.78 6.30 0.43
C GLY A 113 4.40 6.09 -0.16
N PHE A 114 3.94 4.83 -0.24
CA PHE A 114 2.57 4.55 -0.68
C PHE A 114 1.53 5.15 0.27
N LYS A 115 1.73 5.10 1.59
CA LYS A 115 0.73 5.58 2.57
C LYS A 115 0.40 7.07 2.44
N ALA A 116 1.28 7.88 1.82
CA ALA A 116 1.00 9.28 1.52
C ALA A 116 -0.27 9.48 0.67
N VAL A 117 -0.70 8.48 -0.12
CA VAL A 117 -1.96 8.52 -0.88
C VAL A 117 -3.18 8.70 0.02
N PHE A 118 -3.15 8.20 1.25
CA PHE A 118 -4.27 8.28 2.19
C PHE A 118 -4.48 9.68 2.75
N GLY A 119 -3.48 10.57 2.62
CA GLY A 119 -3.67 12.00 2.88
C GLY A 119 -4.48 12.72 1.81
N GLN A 120 -4.64 12.11 0.63
CA GLN A 120 -5.34 12.71 -0.53
C GLN A 120 -6.62 11.96 -0.90
N SER A 121 -6.76 10.69 -0.52
CA SER A 121 -7.93 9.89 -0.84
C SER A 121 -8.31 8.93 0.29
N ASN A 122 -9.61 8.90 0.60
CA ASN A 122 -10.22 7.98 1.56
C ASN A 122 -10.51 6.61 0.92
N LYS A 123 -10.34 6.50 -0.41
CA LYS A 123 -10.56 5.27 -1.17
C LYS A 123 -9.47 5.10 -2.23
N VAL A 124 -8.68 4.06 -2.08
CA VAL A 124 -7.56 3.75 -2.98
C VAL A 124 -7.74 2.35 -3.54
N ILE A 125 -7.72 2.25 -4.85
CA ILE A 125 -7.94 1.02 -5.59
C ILE A 125 -6.61 0.58 -6.20
N VAL A 126 -6.27 -0.69 -6.04
CA VAL A 126 -5.06 -1.29 -6.61
C VAL A 126 -5.46 -2.46 -7.50
N TYR A 127 -4.98 -2.43 -8.74
CA TYR A 127 -5.07 -3.53 -9.69
C TYR A 127 -3.66 -3.99 -10.07
N SER A 128 -3.40 -5.28 -9.99
CA SER A 128 -2.13 -5.88 -10.40
C SER A 128 -2.34 -7.33 -10.83
N GLN A 129 -1.97 -7.66 -12.07
CA GLN A 129 -2.02 -9.02 -12.63
C GLN A 129 -3.29 -9.80 -12.25
N ASN A 130 -4.45 -9.30 -12.69
CA ASN A 130 -5.78 -9.88 -12.42
C ASN A 130 -6.21 -9.93 -10.94
N ASN A 131 -5.43 -9.36 -10.02
CA ASN A 131 -5.84 -9.16 -8.63
C ASN A 131 -6.31 -7.72 -8.46
N TYR A 132 -7.37 -7.55 -7.67
CA TYR A 132 -7.95 -6.25 -7.38
C TYR A 132 -8.30 -6.17 -5.89
N PHE A 133 -7.84 -5.11 -5.23
CA PHE A 133 -8.21 -4.81 -3.85
C PHE A 133 -8.30 -3.30 -3.64
N ARG A 134 -8.90 -2.91 -2.52
CA ARG A 134 -9.03 -1.49 -2.18
C ARG A 134 -8.84 -1.25 -0.69
N PHE A 135 -8.33 -0.08 -0.38
CA PHE A 135 -8.46 0.57 0.91
C PHE A 135 -9.68 1.49 0.86
N ASP A 136 -10.56 1.40 1.84
CA ASP A 136 -11.85 2.08 1.82
C ASP A 136 -12.25 2.44 3.26
N GLU A 137 -12.11 3.71 3.63
CA GLU A 137 -12.46 4.21 4.97
C GLU A 137 -13.95 3.99 5.30
N THR A 138 -14.80 3.98 4.27
CA THR A 138 -16.25 3.84 4.40
C THR A 138 -16.71 2.38 4.34
N TYR A 139 -15.79 1.41 4.36
CA TYR A 139 -16.15 0.00 4.35
C TYR A 139 -17.05 -0.36 5.54
N ASN A 140 -18.21 -0.94 5.23
CA ASN A 140 -19.16 -1.35 6.26
C ASN A 140 -18.77 -2.71 6.82
N TYR A 141 -18.15 -2.72 8.01
CA TYR A 141 -17.81 -3.96 8.69
C TYR A 141 -19.07 -4.60 9.29
N PRO A 142 -19.19 -5.95 9.27
CA PRO A 142 -20.35 -6.64 9.85
C PRO A 142 -20.63 -6.31 11.32
N TRP A 143 -19.60 -5.90 12.08
CA TRP A 143 -19.71 -5.53 13.50
C TRP A 143 -20.03 -4.05 13.73
N ARG A 144 -20.15 -3.21 12.69
CA ARG A 144 -20.39 -1.76 12.78
C ARG A 144 -21.88 -1.38 12.84
N THR A 145 -22.77 -2.32 13.18
CA THR A 145 -24.22 -2.12 13.35
C THR A 145 -24.59 -1.55 14.70
#